data_AF-A0A7C3BA16-F1
#
_entry.id   AF-A0A7C3BA16-F1
#
_cell.length_a   1.000
_cell.length_b   1.000
_cell.length_c   1.000
_cell.angle_alpha   90.00
_cell.angle_beta   90.00
_cell.angle_gamma   90.00
#
_symmetry.space_group_name_H-M   'P 1'
#
loop_
_entity.id
_entity.type
_entity.pdbx_description
1 polymer ?
#
loop_
_entity_poly.entity_id
_entity_poly.type
_entity_poly.pdbx_seq_one_letter_code
_entity_poly.pdbx_strand_id
1 'polypeptide(L)'
;MACYQVYLEIHDDGRCMAHVPELPGCFARAPTRDEALSQVPTMIRDYHAWLRRHGEPAPPPDAPIEIEIAGESVGFGPFDPGDAAALLPPDQMALTPEEMEHLFRLMAHSRADLLALVRDLPDEILDWRPAPQSFSIRRLLRHIGNAEKWYVSRLVSPEALPSEWKHDEDMPLLEFLEMERRTAVARLRQLTNEERSQVFYPSHWTRHPEEPWTARKVLRRFLEHEREHTAQVREVLAARRRYLLARLATERANLLGQLLDLNERALTEEPILDDWTIKDMLAHIAAWDRWEERTMRCMVAGEEPDFSALQDLDATNAAFVAEWRDRSLADVLAELQAARTDWVAWLESLPVEEFFRRRSYGGWDWSFFITPLRIQWQHDAQHAAQIAAWREARGVKGEVGHKEVLLATLAAARDELLASAALIPADERATRPVCGEWTLKDVLGHVADWERVCVEGLRQVAAGRAPQIEHVEDVEAWNRDHVEARRNQPWEEVWADLHATRAALLEVLEEMSQADLAQSFPSPWEPESTSYDWVRAFLAHDREHARDLRGAGEREEAS
;
A
#
# COMPACT_ATOMS: atom_id res chain seq x y z
N MET A 1 34.11 -9.31 13.42
CA MET A 1 33.66 -7.91 13.41
C MET A 1 34.17 -7.27 12.15
N ALA A 2 33.29 -6.70 11.33
CA ALA A 2 33.68 -6.04 10.09
C ALA A 2 33.45 -4.53 10.26
N CYS A 3 34.46 -3.72 9.96
CA CYS A 3 34.37 -2.26 9.93
C CYS A 3 34.31 -1.82 8.46
N TYR A 4 33.26 -1.08 8.10
CA TYR A 4 32.99 -0.63 6.73
C TYR A 4 33.24 0.87 6.60
N GLN A 5 33.87 1.28 5.49
CA GLN A 5 34.10 2.69 5.21
C GLN A 5 32.85 3.28 4.53
N VAL A 6 32.33 4.35 5.11
CA VAL A 6 31.12 5.03 4.64
C VAL A 6 31.49 6.38 4.06
N TYR A 7 31.02 6.64 2.84
CA TYR A 7 31.17 7.93 2.19
C TYR A 7 29.81 8.59 2.01
N LEU A 8 29.74 9.90 2.25
CA LEU A 8 28.48 10.65 2.18
C LEU A 8 28.47 11.58 0.96
N GLU A 9 27.40 11.55 0.18
CA GLU A 9 27.01 12.57 -0.78
C GLU A 9 25.88 13.39 -0.16
N ILE A 10 26.12 14.69 0.06
CA ILE A 10 25.19 15.59 0.74
C ILE A 10 24.77 16.70 -0.22
N HIS A 11 23.47 16.77 -0.51
CA HIS A 11 22.88 17.81 -1.33
C HIS A 11 22.90 19.16 -0.60
N ASP A 12 22.78 20.26 -1.35
CA ASP A 12 22.70 21.60 -0.77
C ASP A 12 21.49 21.81 0.15
N ASP A 13 20.41 21.03 -0.04
CA ASP A 13 19.21 21.04 0.82
C ASP A 13 19.30 20.11 2.04
N GLY A 14 20.43 19.43 2.23
CA GLY A 14 20.67 18.53 3.37
C GLY A 14 20.29 17.06 3.14
N ARG A 15 19.60 16.73 2.03
CA ARG A 15 19.36 15.33 1.64
C ARG A 15 20.69 14.60 1.48
N CYS A 16 20.77 13.35 1.96
CA CYS A 16 22.03 12.63 2.06
C CYS A 16 21.92 11.21 1.49
N MET A 17 22.97 10.78 0.79
CA MET A 17 23.18 9.41 0.36
C MET A 17 24.49 8.89 0.97
N ALA A 18 24.41 7.81 1.74
CA ALA A 18 25.55 7.14 2.35
C ALA A 18 25.90 5.88 1.55
N HIS A 19 27.16 5.77 1.10
CA HIS A 19 27.67 4.70 0.25
C HIS A 19 28.62 3.80 1.03
N VAL A 20 28.59 2.50 0.75
CA VAL A 20 29.52 1.50 1.33
C VAL A 20 30.32 0.85 0.20
N PRO A 21 31.47 1.42 -0.23
CA PRO A 21 32.18 0.96 -1.43
C PRO A 21 32.68 -0.48 -1.38
N GLU A 22 32.96 -1.03 -0.19
CA GLU A 22 33.32 -2.45 -0.05
C GLU A 22 32.15 -3.41 -0.37
N LEU A 23 30.92 -2.89 -0.42
CA LEU A 23 29.70 -3.60 -0.78
C LEU A 23 29.05 -2.89 -1.98
N PRO A 24 29.51 -3.10 -3.22
CA PRO A 24 29.07 -2.35 -4.39
C PRO A 24 27.55 -2.34 -4.56
N GLY A 25 26.93 -1.16 -4.61
CA GLY A 25 25.47 -1.03 -4.67
C GLY A 25 24.78 -0.94 -3.31
N CYS A 26 25.49 -1.08 -2.19
CA CYS A 26 24.96 -0.87 -0.85
C CYS A 26 25.00 0.62 -0.48
N PHE A 27 23.83 1.21 -0.26
CA PHE A 27 23.67 2.60 0.11
C PHE A 27 22.47 2.81 1.03
N ALA A 28 22.41 3.96 1.69
CA ALA A 28 21.23 4.48 2.38
C ALA A 28 20.94 5.90 1.86
N ARG A 29 19.68 6.21 1.57
CA ARG A 29 19.23 7.55 1.16
C ARG A 29 18.24 8.07 2.18
N ALA A 30 18.42 9.30 2.66
CA ALA A 30 17.50 9.90 3.62
C ALA A 30 17.43 11.44 3.47
N PRO A 31 16.37 12.07 3.99
CA PRO A 31 16.25 13.54 4.07
C PRO A 31 17.39 14.23 4.83
N THR A 32 18.07 13.52 5.75
CA THR A 32 19.17 14.08 6.54
C THR A 32 20.37 13.15 6.64
N ARG A 33 21.54 13.74 6.92
CA ARG A 33 22.79 13.01 7.18
C ARG A 33 22.65 11.97 8.29
N ASP A 34 22.05 12.34 9.41
CA ASP A 34 21.97 11.48 10.59
C ASP A 34 21.00 10.31 10.37
N GLU A 35 19.89 10.56 9.67
CA GLU A 35 18.97 9.49 9.25
C GLU A 35 19.65 8.52 8.29
N ALA A 36 20.38 9.02 7.28
CA ALA A 36 21.11 8.16 6.34
C ALA A 36 22.10 7.25 7.09
N LEU A 37 22.91 7.82 7.99
CA LEU A 37 23.88 7.08 8.80
C LEU A 37 23.21 6.04 9.72
N SER A 38 22.07 6.38 10.32
CA SER A 38 21.33 5.46 11.19
C SER A 38 20.85 4.20 10.45
N GLN A 39 20.61 4.31 9.14
CA GLN A 39 20.12 3.22 8.30
C GLN A 39 21.25 2.33 7.76
N VAL A 40 22.49 2.83 7.66
CA VAL A 40 23.62 2.09 7.05
C VAL A 40 23.81 0.67 7.63
N PRO A 41 23.81 0.45 8.97
CA PRO A 41 23.99 -0.90 9.51
C PRO A 41 22.90 -1.88 9.07
N THR A 42 21.66 -1.41 8.89
CA THR A 42 20.56 -2.22 8.37
C THR A 42 20.75 -2.52 6.89
N MET A 43 21.15 -1.52 6.08
CA MET A 43 21.43 -1.72 4.66
C MET A 43 22.58 -2.73 4.42
N ILE A 44 23.62 -2.72 5.26
CA ILE A 44 24.72 -3.70 5.22
C ILE A 44 24.20 -5.11 5.55
N ARG A 45 23.33 -5.25 6.57
CA ARG A 45 22.71 -6.56 6.89
C ARG A 45 21.87 -7.09 5.75
N ASP A 46 21.05 -6.24 5.14
CA ASP A 46 20.19 -6.59 4.02
C ASP A 46 21.02 -6.97 2.79
N TYR A 47 22.12 -6.25 2.54
CA TYR A 47 23.06 -6.58 1.47
C TYR A 47 23.74 -7.94 1.71
N HIS A 48 24.19 -8.25 2.94
CA HIS A 48 24.72 -9.58 3.26
C HIS A 48 23.68 -10.69 3.08
N ALA A 49 22.43 -10.45 3.48
CA ALA A 49 21.35 -11.40 3.25
C ALA A 49 21.08 -11.61 1.75
N TRP A 50 21.15 -10.54 0.96
CA TRP A 50 21.06 -10.59 -0.49
C TRP A 50 22.20 -11.41 -1.13
N LEU A 51 23.45 -11.17 -0.72
CA LEU A 51 24.60 -11.98 -1.17
C LEU A 51 24.38 -13.47 -0.88
N ARG A 52 24.01 -13.84 0.36
CA ARG A 52 23.76 -15.24 0.74
C ARG A 52 22.66 -15.89 -0.09
N ARG A 53 21.57 -15.16 -0.38
CA ARG A 53 20.44 -15.65 -1.18
C ARG A 53 20.85 -16.03 -2.60
N HIS A 54 21.80 -15.28 -3.17
CA HIS A 54 22.38 -15.54 -4.49
C HIS A 54 23.61 -16.45 -4.44
N GLY A 55 23.94 -17.02 -3.28
CA GLY A 55 25.08 -17.93 -3.11
C GLY A 55 26.44 -17.25 -3.08
N GLU A 56 26.50 -15.93 -2.93
CA GLU A 56 27.75 -15.18 -2.77
C GLU A 56 28.27 -15.26 -1.32
N PRO A 57 29.60 -15.23 -1.11
CA PRO A 57 30.18 -15.19 0.23
C PRO A 57 29.75 -13.93 0.99
N ALA A 58 29.26 -14.10 2.22
CA ALA A 58 28.97 -12.99 3.13
C ALA A 58 29.14 -13.41 4.59
N PRO A 59 29.41 -12.47 5.51
CA PRO A 59 29.41 -12.74 6.96
C PRO A 59 28.10 -13.37 7.45
N PRO A 60 28.05 -14.07 8.59
CA PRO A 60 26.79 -14.61 9.13
C PRO A 60 25.83 -13.50 9.58
N PRO A 61 24.51 -13.78 9.72
CA PRO A 61 23.48 -12.78 10.03
C PRO A 61 23.71 -11.96 11.32
N ASP A 62 24.34 -12.58 12.31
CA ASP A 62 24.63 -12.03 13.64
C ASP A 62 26.02 -11.37 13.75
N ALA A 63 26.76 -11.29 12.64
CA ALA A 63 28.06 -10.64 12.63
C ALA A 63 27.94 -9.15 13.02
N PRO A 64 28.76 -8.66 13.98
CA PRO A 64 28.74 -7.26 14.36
C PRO A 64 29.28 -6.39 13.22
N ILE A 65 28.57 -5.28 12.97
CA ILE A 65 28.85 -4.28 11.94
C ILE A 65 29.29 -2.99 12.64
N GLU A 66 30.48 -2.52 12.29
CA GLU A 66 30.95 -1.18 12.60
C GLU A 66 31.07 -0.37 11.33
N ILE A 67 30.88 0.94 11.44
CA ILE A 67 30.99 1.88 10.34
C ILE A 67 31.96 3.01 10.71
N GLU A 68 32.76 3.46 9.76
CA GLU A 68 33.65 4.61 9.87
C GLU A 68 33.36 5.57 8.73
N ILE A 69 33.16 6.86 9.04
CA ILE A 69 32.91 7.88 8.02
C ILE A 69 34.25 8.26 7.40
N ALA A 70 34.46 7.83 6.16
CA ALA A 70 35.71 7.95 5.42
C ALA A 70 35.82 9.23 4.58
N GLY A 71 34.69 9.87 4.28
CA GLY A 71 34.66 11.13 3.54
C GLY A 71 33.25 11.65 3.27
N GLU A 72 33.15 12.95 3.01
CA GLU A 72 31.90 13.64 2.69
C GLU A 72 32.09 14.52 1.45
N SER A 73 31.11 14.52 0.54
CA SER A 73 31.06 15.34 -0.67
C SER A 73 29.81 16.20 -0.64
N VAL A 74 29.97 17.53 -0.61
CA VAL A 74 28.85 18.50 -0.53
C VAL A 74 28.50 19.02 -1.92
N GLY A 75 27.20 19.24 -2.16
CA GLY A 75 26.65 19.66 -3.46
C GLY A 75 26.35 18.48 -4.39
N PHE A 76 26.33 17.25 -3.86
CA PHE A 76 26.09 16.02 -4.62
C PHE A 76 24.99 15.19 -3.96
N GLY A 77 24.29 14.42 -4.77
CA GLY A 77 23.25 13.52 -4.28
C GLY A 77 22.04 14.25 -3.67
N PRO A 78 21.06 13.54 -3.12
CA PRO A 78 20.77 12.17 -3.53
C PRO A 78 20.43 12.20 -5.03
N PHE A 79 21.13 11.38 -5.81
CA PHE A 79 21.15 11.52 -7.27
C PHE A 79 19.75 11.35 -7.85
N ASP A 80 19.14 12.43 -8.31
CA ASP A 80 17.94 12.39 -9.14
C ASP A 80 18.36 12.42 -10.63
N PRO A 81 17.52 11.93 -11.56
CA PRO A 81 17.86 11.92 -12.98
C PRO A 81 18.27 13.30 -13.52
N GLY A 82 19.57 13.45 -13.82
CA GLY A 82 20.14 14.68 -14.35
C GLY A 82 21.02 15.45 -13.37
N ASP A 83 21.08 15.02 -12.10
CA ASP A 83 21.98 15.58 -11.09
C ASP A 83 23.43 15.07 -11.27
N ALA A 84 24.38 15.74 -10.60
CA ALA A 84 25.73 15.25 -10.47
C ALA A 84 25.83 14.19 -9.35
N ALA A 85 26.63 13.14 -9.57
CA ALA A 85 27.02 12.17 -8.55
C ALA A 85 28.46 12.41 -8.10
N ALA A 86 28.78 12.20 -6.83
CA ALA A 86 30.16 12.41 -6.38
C ALA A 86 31.11 11.33 -6.96
N LEU A 87 32.38 11.71 -7.11
CA LEU A 87 33.46 10.76 -7.33
C LEU A 87 34.13 10.46 -5.99
N LEU A 88 33.89 9.27 -5.45
CA LEU A 88 34.43 8.88 -4.15
C LEU A 88 35.92 8.50 -4.29
N PRO A 89 36.76 8.68 -3.26
CA PRO A 89 38.16 8.27 -3.33
C PRO A 89 38.38 6.82 -3.78
N PRO A 90 37.59 5.81 -3.34
CA PRO A 90 37.71 4.44 -3.85
C PRO A 90 37.39 4.31 -5.34
N ASP A 91 36.52 5.17 -5.91
CA ASP A 91 36.17 5.16 -7.33
C ASP A 91 37.36 5.49 -8.26
N GLN A 92 38.43 6.09 -7.74
CA GLN A 92 39.63 6.43 -8.50
C GLN A 92 40.60 5.25 -8.69
N MET A 93 40.38 4.16 -7.95
CA MET A 93 41.20 2.95 -8.11
C MET A 93 40.89 2.26 -9.43
N ALA A 94 41.93 1.98 -10.23
CA ALA A 94 41.79 1.27 -11.48
C ALA A 94 41.08 -0.08 -11.29
N LEU A 95 40.20 -0.45 -12.21
CA LEU A 95 39.53 -1.74 -12.20
C LEU A 95 40.39 -2.83 -12.84
N THR A 96 40.48 -3.96 -12.16
CA THR A 96 41.00 -5.21 -12.73
C THR A 96 39.90 -5.96 -13.49
N PRO A 97 40.25 -6.77 -14.51
CA PRO A 97 39.29 -7.65 -15.17
C PRO A 97 38.53 -8.57 -14.18
N GLU A 98 39.21 -9.07 -13.15
CA GLU A 98 38.64 -9.97 -12.15
C GLU A 98 37.59 -9.26 -11.28
N GLU A 99 37.84 -8.02 -10.85
CA GLU A 99 36.85 -7.20 -10.15
C GLU A 99 35.64 -6.90 -11.04
N MET A 100 35.86 -6.63 -12.33
CA MET A 100 34.75 -6.39 -13.27
C MET A 100 33.84 -7.60 -13.41
N GLU A 101 34.40 -8.81 -13.55
CA GLU A 101 33.57 -10.03 -13.62
C GLU A 101 32.81 -10.29 -12.31
N HIS A 102 33.37 -9.92 -11.15
CA HIS A 102 32.61 -9.94 -9.89
C HIS A 102 31.45 -8.95 -9.91
N LEU A 103 31.67 -7.70 -10.32
CA LEU A 103 30.62 -6.68 -10.42
C LEU A 103 29.54 -7.07 -11.45
N PHE A 104 29.91 -7.66 -12.58
CA PHE A 104 28.96 -8.17 -13.57
C PHE A 104 28.08 -9.30 -13.00
N ARG A 105 28.61 -10.17 -12.14
CA ARG A 105 27.79 -11.15 -11.42
C ARG A 105 26.80 -10.48 -10.48
N LEU A 106 27.23 -9.49 -9.70
CA LEU A 106 26.33 -8.73 -8.82
C LEU A 106 25.23 -8.01 -9.62
N MET A 107 25.58 -7.45 -10.78
CA MET A 107 24.60 -6.83 -11.68
C MET A 107 23.60 -7.87 -12.17
N ALA A 108 24.05 -9.07 -12.56
CA ALA A 108 23.17 -10.16 -12.98
C ALA A 108 22.19 -10.57 -11.86
N HIS A 109 22.66 -10.67 -10.61
CA HIS A 109 21.80 -10.94 -9.45
C HIS A 109 20.75 -9.84 -9.24
N SER A 110 21.15 -8.57 -9.34
CA SER A 110 20.25 -7.41 -9.23
C SER A 110 19.15 -7.46 -10.31
N ARG A 111 19.51 -7.77 -11.56
CA ARG A 111 18.53 -7.92 -12.65
C ARG A 111 17.62 -9.13 -12.46
N ALA A 112 18.15 -10.24 -11.94
CA ALA A 112 17.35 -11.42 -11.64
C ALA A 112 16.26 -11.09 -10.61
N ASP A 113 16.58 -10.33 -9.57
CA ASP A 113 15.61 -9.90 -8.56
C ASP A 113 14.56 -8.95 -9.15
N LEU A 114 14.95 -7.97 -9.96
CA LEU A 114 14.02 -7.09 -10.65
C LEU A 114 13.05 -7.90 -11.54
N LEU A 115 13.57 -8.82 -12.34
CA LEU A 115 12.75 -9.65 -13.22
C LEU A 115 11.83 -10.61 -12.46
N ALA A 116 12.25 -11.10 -11.28
CA ALA A 116 11.39 -11.91 -10.43
C ALA A 116 10.16 -11.13 -9.93
N LEU A 117 10.25 -9.79 -9.82
CA LEU A 117 9.12 -8.94 -9.47
C LEU A 117 8.18 -8.68 -10.65
N VAL A 118 8.74 -8.44 -11.85
CA VAL A 118 8.00 -7.78 -12.94
C VAL A 118 7.64 -8.67 -14.12
N ARG A 119 8.31 -9.80 -14.31
CA ARG A 119 8.20 -10.62 -15.54
C ARG A 119 6.77 -11.05 -15.85
N ASP A 120 6.02 -11.40 -14.81
CA ASP A 120 4.69 -11.99 -14.94
C ASP A 120 3.55 -11.02 -14.59
N LEU A 121 3.87 -9.74 -14.37
CA LEU A 121 2.87 -8.72 -14.10
C LEU A 121 2.09 -8.39 -15.39
N PRO A 122 0.76 -8.32 -15.35
CA PRO A 122 -0.03 -7.89 -16.50
C PRO A 122 0.10 -6.37 -16.72
N ASP A 123 -0.24 -5.93 -17.94
CA ASP A 123 -0.14 -4.53 -18.34
C ASP A 123 -0.87 -3.57 -17.40
N GLU A 124 -2.05 -3.97 -16.88
CA GLU A 124 -2.79 -3.17 -15.89
C GLU A 124 -1.95 -2.82 -14.66
N ILE A 125 -1.12 -3.74 -14.16
CA ILE A 125 -0.25 -3.50 -12.99
C ILE A 125 1.03 -2.76 -13.41
N LEU A 126 1.55 -3.05 -14.60
CA LEU A 126 2.73 -2.36 -15.12
C LEU A 126 2.46 -0.86 -15.38
N ASP A 127 1.24 -0.53 -15.81
CA ASP A 127 0.82 0.83 -16.16
C ASP A 127 0.17 1.60 -15.02
N TRP A 128 -0.29 0.90 -13.97
CA TRP A 128 -0.85 1.53 -12.78
C TRP A 128 0.16 2.47 -12.11
N ARG A 129 -0.36 3.57 -11.55
CA ARG A 129 0.41 4.57 -10.82
C ARG A 129 -0.25 4.86 -9.47
N PRO A 130 0.54 5.04 -8.39
CA PRO A 130 0.00 5.52 -7.12
C PRO A 130 -0.56 6.94 -7.18
N ALA A 131 -0.06 7.73 -8.13
CA ALA A 131 -0.39 9.14 -8.40
C ALA A 131 0.09 9.48 -9.85
N PRO A 132 -0.52 10.40 -10.62
CA PRO A 132 -0.20 10.74 -12.01
C PRO A 132 1.23 11.18 -12.22
N GLN A 133 1.77 11.95 -11.28
CA GLN A 133 3.15 12.40 -11.25
C GLN A 133 4.12 11.27 -10.90
N SER A 134 3.65 10.23 -10.23
CA SER A 134 4.46 9.05 -9.89
C SER A 134 4.77 8.21 -11.12
N PHE A 135 5.86 7.47 -11.06
CA PHE A 135 6.23 6.56 -12.12
C PHE A 135 5.39 5.28 -12.02
N SER A 136 4.91 4.78 -13.15
CA SER A 136 4.45 3.39 -13.24
C SER A 136 5.64 2.43 -13.25
N ILE A 137 5.40 1.15 -12.97
CA ILE A 137 6.45 0.12 -13.07
C ILE A 137 7.01 0.08 -14.49
N ARG A 138 6.16 0.18 -15.53
CA ARG A 138 6.62 0.24 -16.93
C ARG A 138 7.60 1.38 -17.17
N ARG A 139 7.29 2.57 -16.64
CA ARG A 139 8.16 3.74 -16.76
C ARG A 139 9.48 3.55 -16.02
N LEU A 140 9.45 2.95 -14.82
CA LEU A 140 10.66 2.60 -14.06
C LEU A 140 11.55 1.62 -14.82
N LEU A 141 10.98 0.56 -15.39
CA LEU A 141 11.73 -0.42 -16.18
C LEU A 141 12.37 0.20 -17.42
N ARG A 142 11.65 1.07 -18.14
CA ARG A 142 12.24 1.81 -19.26
C ARG A 142 13.36 2.74 -18.79
N HIS A 143 13.17 3.41 -17.65
CA HIS A 143 14.19 4.28 -17.07
C HIS A 143 15.47 3.53 -16.69
N ILE A 144 15.34 2.36 -16.05
CA ILE A 144 16.47 1.47 -15.71
C ILE A 144 17.25 1.10 -16.96
N GLY A 145 16.58 0.60 -18.02
CA GLY A 145 17.27 0.22 -19.25
C GLY A 145 17.98 1.41 -19.93
N ASN A 146 17.31 2.56 -20.05
CA ASN A 146 17.91 3.75 -20.65
C ASN A 146 19.16 4.25 -19.90
N ALA A 147 19.21 4.06 -18.58
CA ALA A 147 20.35 4.44 -17.76
C ALA A 147 21.61 3.60 -18.10
N GLU A 148 21.45 2.36 -18.56
CA GLU A 148 22.59 1.47 -18.85
C GLU A 148 23.45 2.02 -20.00
N LYS A 149 22.81 2.40 -21.11
CA LYS A 149 23.44 3.14 -22.20
C LYS A 149 24.06 4.46 -21.73
N TRP A 150 23.34 5.22 -20.90
CA TRP A 150 23.81 6.52 -20.40
C TRP A 150 25.10 6.40 -19.59
N TYR A 151 25.19 5.40 -18.71
CA TYR A 151 26.36 5.12 -17.91
C TYR A 151 27.56 4.68 -18.76
N VAL A 152 27.36 3.80 -19.75
CA VAL A 152 28.45 3.39 -20.66
C VAL A 152 28.97 4.59 -21.46
N SER A 153 28.09 5.50 -21.87
CA SER A 153 28.49 6.71 -22.60
C SER A 153 29.31 7.70 -21.75
N ARG A 154 29.48 7.47 -20.43
CA ARG A 154 30.40 8.26 -19.60
C ARG A 154 31.87 7.87 -19.82
N LEU A 155 32.13 6.68 -20.36
CA LEU A 155 33.48 6.11 -20.49
C LEU A 155 34.01 6.09 -21.93
N VAL A 156 33.13 6.20 -22.92
CA VAL A 156 33.49 6.05 -24.35
C VAL A 156 32.82 7.11 -25.21
N SER A 157 33.41 7.39 -26.37
CA SER A 157 32.81 8.33 -27.32
C SER A 157 31.52 7.77 -27.94
N PRO A 158 30.61 8.63 -28.45
CA PRO A 158 29.37 8.18 -29.09
C PRO A 158 29.58 7.21 -30.26
N GLU A 159 30.69 7.34 -30.99
CA GLU A 159 31.03 6.46 -32.12
C GLU A 159 31.41 5.05 -31.67
N ALA A 160 31.88 4.90 -30.43
CA ALA A 160 32.21 3.61 -29.82
C ALA A 160 31.01 2.93 -29.16
N LEU A 161 29.84 3.59 -29.11
CA LEU A 161 28.62 2.99 -28.59
C LEU A 161 28.06 1.96 -29.60
N PRO A 162 27.64 0.77 -29.14
CA PRO A 162 26.97 -0.22 -29.97
C PRO A 162 25.79 0.34 -30.78
N SER A 163 25.69 -0.04 -32.05
CA SER A 163 24.63 0.44 -32.95
C SER A 163 23.24 -0.12 -32.63
N GLU A 164 23.17 -1.21 -31.85
CA GLU A 164 21.91 -1.83 -31.39
C GLU A 164 21.06 -0.84 -30.57
N TRP A 165 21.70 0.03 -29.78
CA TRP A 165 21.06 1.12 -29.01
C TRP A 165 20.43 2.25 -29.85
N LYS A 166 20.40 2.13 -31.18
CA LYS A 166 19.70 3.08 -32.06
C LYS A 166 18.26 2.64 -32.36
N HIS A 167 17.86 1.43 -31.97
CA HIS A 167 16.58 0.82 -32.37
C HIS A 167 15.85 0.19 -31.17
N ASP A 168 15.74 0.92 -30.06
CA ASP A 168 15.18 0.43 -28.78
C ASP A 168 13.73 0.88 -28.50
N GLU A 169 13.22 1.87 -29.23
CA GLU A 169 11.93 2.54 -28.96
C GLU A 169 10.74 1.57 -29.01
N ASP A 170 10.66 0.74 -30.07
CA ASP A 170 9.54 -0.18 -30.32
C ASP A 170 9.74 -1.59 -29.73
N MET A 171 10.84 -1.83 -29.01
CA MET A 171 11.17 -3.16 -28.50
C MET A 171 10.25 -3.55 -27.33
N PRO A 172 9.76 -4.82 -27.27
CA PRO A 172 9.04 -5.33 -26.11
C PRO A 172 9.85 -5.14 -24.82
N LEU A 173 9.20 -4.74 -23.72
CA LEU A 173 9.89 -4.24 -22.52
C LEU A 173 10.92 -5.21 -21.93
N LEU A 174 10.62 -6.51 -21.88
CA LEU A 174 11.55 -7.51 -21.36
C LEU A 174 12.73 -7.76 -22.31
N GLU A 175 12.48 -7.77 -23.62
CA GLU A 175 13.53 -7.86 -24.64
C GLU A 175 14.44 -6.62 -24.60
N PHE A 176 13.85 -5.44 -24.38
CA PHE A 176 14.58 -4.18 -24.18
C PHE A 176 15.52 -4.26 -22.98
N LEU A 177 15.02 -4.69 -21.82
CA LEU A 177 15.86 -4.84 -20.64
C LEU A 177 17.00 -5.85 -20.87
N GLU A 178 16.70 -7.00 -21.48
CA GLU A 178 17.72 -8.00 -21.81
C GLU A 178 18.79 -7.41 -22.75
N MET A 179 18.37 -6.72 -23.81
CA MET A 179 19.25 -6.08 -24.78
C MET A 179 20.14 -5.03 -24.11
N GLU A 180 19.58 -4.13 -23.31
CA GLU A 180 20.33 -3.08 -22.60
C GLU A 180 21.45 -3.68 -21.74
N ARG A 181 21.12 -4.70 -20.94
CA ARG A 181 22.08 -5.31 -20.02
C ARG A 181 23.17 -6.07 -20.76
N ARG A 182 22.79 -6.89 -21.73
CA ARG A 182 23.73 -7.65 -22.55
C ARG A 182 24.71 -6.72 -23.25
N THR A 183 24.19 -5.64 -23.85
CA THR A 183 24.98 -4.67 -24.63
C THR A 183 25.92 -3.87 -23.73
N ALA A 184 25.43 -3.38 -22.59
CA ALA A 184 26.25 -2.67 -21.61
C ALA A 184 27.40 -3.54 -21.10
N VAL A 185 27.13 -4.77 -20.64
CA VAL A 185 28.17 -5.68 -20.14
C VAL A 185 29.17 -6.05 -21.24
N ALA A 186 28.70 -6.31 -22.46
CA ALA A 186 29.60 -6.62 -23.58
C ALA A 186 30.56 -5.46 -23.89
N ARG A 187 30.08 -4.21 -23.86
CA ARG A 187 30.94 -3.04 -24.07
C ARG A 187 31.87 -2.78 -22.89
N LEU A 188 31.38 -2.88 -21.66
CA LEU A 188 32.19 -2.70 -20.44
C LEU A 188 33.31 -3.76 -20.36
N ARG A 189 33.04 -5.02 -20.72
CA ARG A 189 34.07 -6.08 -20.75
C ARG A 189 35.21 -5.79 -21.73
N GLN A 190 34.96 -4.96 -22.74
CA GLN A 190 35.94 -4.56 -23.75
C GLN A 190 36.66 -3.24 -23.43
N LEU A 191 36.53 -2.71 -22.20
CA LEU A 191 37.34 -1.57 -21.78
C LEU A 191 38.83 -1.92 -21.75
N THR A 192 39.63 -1.05 -22.35
CA THR A 192 41.09 -1.12 -22.34
C THR A 192 41.65 -0.84 -20.94
N ASN A 193 42.93 -1.19 -20.71
CA ASN A 193 43.60 -0.87 -19.45
C ASN A 193 43.59 0.64 -19.15
N GLU A 194 43.72 1.47 -20.18
CA GLU A 194 43.64 2.93 -20.07
C GLU A 194 42.24 3.36 -19.62
N GLU A 195 41.19 2.91 -20.33
CA GLU A 195 39.80 3.25 -19.98
C GLU A 195 39.40 2.78 -18.57
N ARG A 196 39.98 1.68 -18.06
CA ARG A 196 39.73 1.22 -16.69
C ARG A 196 40.41 2.04 -15.59
N SER A 197 41.38 2.88 -15.95
CA SER A 197 42.21 3.65 -15.01
C SER A 197 42.04 5.17 -15.13
N GLN A 198 41.44 5.64 -16.21
CA GLN A 198 41.30 7.05 -16.52
C GLN A 198 40.05 7.69 -15.88
N VAL A 199 40.13 9.00 -15.63
CA VAL A 199 39.00 9.87 -15.32
C VAL A 199 38.48 10.52 -16.60
N PHE A 200 37.18 10.37 -16.84
CA PHE A 200 36.46 10.90 -17.98
C PHE A 200 35.59 12.08 -17.59
N TYR A 201 35.38 12.98 -18.55
CA TYR A 201 34.46 14.10 -18.44
C TYR A 201 33.46 14.01 -19.58
N PRO A 202 32.15 13.88 -19.31
CA PRO A 202 31.18 13.60 -20.33
C PRO A 202 30.98 14.82 -21.25
N SER A 203 30.97 14.57 -22.57
CA SER A 203 30.73 15.61 -23.59
C SER A 203 29.34 15.53 -24.23
N HIS A 204 28.55 14.49 -23.94
CA HIS A 204 27.23 14.25 -24.54
C HIS A 204 26.21 13.83 -23.48
N TRP A 205 24.94 14.17 -23.71
CA TRP A 205 23.80 13.82 -22.82
C TRP A 205 24.08 14.11 -21.34
N THR A 206 24.70 15.25 -21.05
CA THR A 206 25.01 15.70 -19.69
C THR A 206 24.62 17.16 -19.51
N ARG A 207 24.21 17.50 -18.29
CA ARG A 207 24.10 18.89 -17.81
C ARG A 207 25.33 19.32 -17.00
N HIS A 208 26.20 18.37 -16.65
CA HIS A 208 27.39 18.52 -15.83
C HIS A 208 28.63 18.01 -16.59
N PRO A 209 29.13 18.75 -17.59
CA PRO A 209 30.34 18.36 -18.33
C PRO A 209 31.60 18.37 -17.45
N GLU A 210 31.58 19.08 -16.33
CA GLU A 210 32.64 19.13 -15.32
C GLU A 210 32.66 17.91 -14.39
N GLU A 211 31.61 17.09 -14.39
CA GLU A 211 31.49 15.95 -13.49
C GLU A 211 32.48 14.83 -13.88
N PRO A 212 33.36 14.39 -12.98
CA PRO A 212 34.30 13.32 -13.28
C PRO A 212 33.64 11.94 -13.16
N TRP A 213 33.98 11.06 -14.11
CA TRP A 213 33.52 9.67 -14.18
C TRP A 213 34.68 8.71 -14.32
N THR A 214 34.64 7.60 -13.59
CA THR A 214 35.58 6.48 -13.74
C THR A 214 34.80 5.20 -14.02
N ALA A 215 35.47 4.17 -14.55
CA ALA A 215 34.84 2.87 -14.77
C ALA A 215 34.27 2.27 -13.46
N ARG A 216 34.92 2.53 -12.31
CA ARG A 216 34.45 2.08 -10.99
C ARG A 216 33.20 2.83 -10.52
N LYS A 217 33.17 4.17 -10.66
CA LYS A 217 31.97 4.97 -10.39
C LYS A 217 30.79 4.51 -11.25
N VAL A 218 31.02 4.24 -12.53
CA VAL A 218 30.00 3.70 -13.43
C VAL A 218 29.41 2.39 -12.91
N LEU A 219 30.24 1.39 -12.60
CA LEU A 219 29.75 0.09 -12.09
C LEU A 219 29.06 0.21 -10.72
N ARG A 220 29.56 1.08 -9.83
CA ARG A 220 28.89 1.41 -8.58
C ARG A 220 27.49 1.96 -8.83
N ARG A 221 27.35 3.00 -9.67
CA ARG A 221 26.06 3.62 -9.98
C ARG A 221 25.09 2.67 -10.68
N PHE A 222 25.57 1.78 -11.56
CA PHE A 222 24.73 0.72 -12.15
C PHE A 222 24.02 -0.12 -11.07
N LEU A 223 24.78 -0.59 -10.07
CA LEU A 223 24.24 -1.42 -8.99
C LEU A 223 23.34 -0.61 -8.05
N GLU A 224 23.75 0.60 -7.66
CA GLU A 224 22.95 1.47 -6.80
C GLU A 224 21.61 1.81 -7.47
N HIS A 225 21.62 2.24 -8.73
CA HIS A 225 20.46 2.67 -9.50
C HIS A 225 19.43 1.56 -9.71
N GLU A 226 19.86 0.37 -10.13
CA GLU A 226 18.91 -0.73 -10.33
C GLU A 226 18.32 -1.22 -9.01
N ARG A 227 19.12 -1.28 -7.94
CA ARG A 227 18.62 -1.67 -6.60
C ARG A 227 17.66 -0.63 -6.04
N GLU A 228 17.94 0.66 -6.23
CA GLU A 228 17.04 1.77 -5.87
C GLU A 228 15.68 1.61 -6.55
N HIS A 229 15.66 1.47 -7.87
CA HIS A 229 14.39 1.35 -8.60
C HIS A 229 13.71 0.00 -8.41
N THR A 230 14.45 -1.07 -8.07
CA THR A 230 13.85 -2.34 -7.63
C THR A 230 13.11 -2.16 -6.31
N ALA A 231 13.63 -1.37 -5.37
CA ALA A 231 12.90 -1.00 -4.15
C ALA A 231 11.67 -0.15 -4.48
N GLN A 232 11.80 0.83 -5.38
CA GLN A 232 10.67 1.65 -5.83
C GLN A 232 9.56 0.82 -6.51
N VAL A 233 9.91 -0.22 -7.29
CA VAL A 233 8.91 -1.16 -7.85
C VAL A 233 8.13 -1.86 -6.72
N ARG A 234 8.80 -2.27 -5.63
CA ARG A 234 8.12 -2.86 -4.47
C ARG A 234 7.18 -1.87 -3.78
N GLU A 235 7.56 -0.60 -3.68
CA GLU A 235 6.71 0.46 -3.12
C GLU A 235 5.44 0.66 -3.96
N VAL A 236 5.57 0.69 -5.30
CA VAL A 236 4.41 0.78 -6.21
C VAL A 236 3.50 -0.44 -6.05
N LEU A 237 4.06 -1.66 -5.99
CA LEU A 237 3.27 -2.87 -5.74
C LEU A 237 2.58 -2.84 -4.37
N ALA A 238 3.27 -2.38 -3.32
CA ALA A 238 2.70 -2.26 -1.98
C ALA A 238 1.54 -1.25 -1.96
N ALA A 239 1.66 -0.14 -2.70
CA ALA A 239 0.57 0.81 -2.88
C ALA A 239 -0.62 0.19 -3.63
N ARG A 240 -0.37 -0.57 -4.70
CA ARG A 240 -1.43 -1.30 -5.42
C ARG A 240 -2.13 -2.32 -4.54
N ARG A 241 -1.41 -3.02 -3.65
CA ARG A 241 -2.02 -3.92 -2.66
C ARG A 241 -2.99 -3.16 -1.75
N ARG A 242 -2.56 -2.02 -1.18
CA ARG A 242 -3.42 -1.19 -0.32
C ARG A 242 -4.67 -0.72 -1.06
N TYR A 243 -4.54 -0.34 -2.33
CA TYR A 243 -5.69 0.00 -3.18
C TYR A 243 -6.72 -1.15 -3.30
N LEU A 244 -6.24 -2.37 -3.58
CA LEU A 244 -7.11 -3.55 -3.71
C LEU A 244 -7.82 -3.89 -2.39
N LEU A 245 -7.12 -3.76 -1.25
CA LEU A 245 -7.70 -3.99 0.08
C LEU A 245 -8.71 -2.90 0.46
N ALA A 246 -8.44 -1.63 0.13
CA ALA A 246 -9.40 -0.54 0.30
C ALA A 246 -10.66 -0.75 -0.53
N ARG A 247 -10.54 -1.34 -1.74
CA ARG A 247 -11.70 -1.72 -2.55
C ARG A 247 -12.55 -2.80 -1.88
N LEU A 248 -11.92 -3.84 -1.31
CA LEU A 248 -12.63 -4.87 -0.54
C LEU A 248 -13.39 -4.28 0.67
N ALA A 249 -12.75 -3.39 1.42
CA ALA A 249 -13.38 -2.73 2.57
C ALA A 249 -14.56 -1.85 2.14
N THR A 250 -14.41 -1.12 1.03
CA THR A 250 -15.46 -0.27 0.45
C THR A 250 -16.72 -1.05 0.10
N GLU A 251 -16.58 -2.19 -0.57
CA GLU A 251 -17.75 -2.97 -0.98
C GLU A 251 -18.42 -3.68 0.20
N ARG A 252 -17.65 -4.13 1.20
CA ARG A 252 -18.22 -4.67 2.43
C ARG A 252 -19.01 -3.61 3.22
N ALA A 253 -18.47 -2.40 3.34
CA ALA A 253 -19.17 -1.28 3.98
C ALA A 253 -20.41 -0.85 3.18
N ASN A 254 -20.38 -0.95 1.85
CA ASN A 254 -21.54 -0.73 1.00
C ASN A 254 -22.64 -1.78 1.24
N LEU A 255 -22.28 -3.07 1.24
CA LEU A 255 -23.20 -4.17 1.54
C LEU A 255 -23.90 -3.99 2.90
N LEU A 256 -23.13 -3.79 3.97
CA LEU A 256 -23.68 -3.63 5.32
C LEU A 256 -24.49 -2.33 5.45
N GLY A 257 -24.09 -1.26 4.74
CA GLY A 257 -24.87 -0.03 4.67
C GLY A 257 -26.29 -0.22 4.12
N GLN A 258 -26.53 -1.20 3.22
CA GLN A 258 -27.88 -1.50 2.72
C GLN A 258 -28.79 -2.18 3.77
N LEU A 259 -28.21 -2.65 4.87
CA LEU A 259 -28.93 -3.29 5.97
C LEU A 259 -29.41 -2.30 7.02
N LEU A 260 -28.84 -1.08 7.03
CA LEU A 260 -29.29 -0.02 7.91
C LEU A 260 -30.79 0.23 7.71
N ASP A 261 -31.46 0.52 8.81
CA ASP A 261 -32.88 0.84 8.89
C ASP A 261 -33.81 -0.37 8.62
N LEU A 262 -33.27 -1.59 8.61
CA LEU A 262 -34.04 -2.84 8.58
C LEU A 262 -34.22 -3.40 10.00
N ASN A 263 -35.43 -3.85 10.31
CA ASN A 263 -35.74 -4.57 11.54
C ASN A 263 -35.34 -6.05 11.47
N GLU A 264 -35.42 -6.73 12.62
CA GLU A 264 -35.09 -8.15 12.75
C GLU A 264 -35.90 -9.06 11.81
N ARG A 265 -37.20 -8.78 11.63
CA ARG A 265 -38.07 -9.56 10.75
C ARG A 265 -37.61 -9.48 9.29
N ALA A 266 -37.32 -8.28 8.80
CA ALA A 266 -36.79 -8.07 7.44
C ALA A 266 -35.48 -8.82 7.22
N LEU A 267 -34.62 -8.88 8.25
CA LEU A 267 -33.31 -9.51 8.18
C LEU A 267 -33.38 -11.05 8.27
N THR A 268 -34.35 -11.61 9.01
CA THR A 268 -34.32 -13.02 9.45
C THR A 268 -35.53 -13.86 9.03
N GLU A 269 -36.62 -13.26 8.59
CA GLU A 269 -37.86 -13.98 8.19
C GLU A 269 -38.25 -13.74 6.74
N GLU A 270 -37.90 -12.57 6.20
CA GLU A 270 -38.37 -12.16 4.89
C GLU A 270 -37.47 -12.65 3.76
N PRO A 271 -38.03 -13.35 2.75
CA PRO A 271 -37.23 -13.84 1.65
C PRO A 271 -36.79 -12.68 0.74
N ILE A 272 -35.54 -12.73 0.30
CA ILE A 272 -34.92 -11.79 -0.65
C ILE A 272 -34.61 -12.45 -1.99
N LEU A 273 -34.06 -13.65 -1.98
CA LEU A 273 -33.69 -14.44 -3.15
C LEU A 273 -34.21 -15.86 -2.94
N ASP A 274 -35.20 -16.26 -3.74
CA ASP A 274 -35.92 -17.53 -3.56
C ASP A 274 -36.43 -17.72 -2.12
N ASP A 275 -35.90 -18.70 -1.38
CA ASP A 275 -36.25 -18.97 0.03
C ASP A 275 -35.26 -18.38 1.04
N TRP A 276 -34.21 -17.69 0.59
CA TRP A 276 -33.17 -17.12 1.46
C TRP A 276 -33.61 -15.81 2.07
N THR A 277 -33.29 -15.65 3.34
CA THR A 277 -33.37 -14.37 4.06
C THR A 277 -32.07 -13.58 3.87
N ILE A 278 -32.05 -12.31 4.29
CA ILE A 278 -30.80 -11.53 4.30
C ILE A 278 -29.76 -12.20 5.21
N LYS A 279 -30.16 -12.72 6.38
CA LYS A 279 -29.27 -13.48 7.27
C LYS A 279 -28.62 -14.67 6.55
N ASP A 280 -29.40 -15.44 5.79
CA ASP A 280 -28.89 -16.58 5.02
C ASP A 280 -27.86 -16.12 3.97
N MET A 281 -28.15 -15.02 3.27
CA MET A 281 -27.22 -14.42 2.30
C MET A 281 -25.90 -13.99 2.95
N LEU A 282 -25.94 -13.35 4.13
CA LEU A 282 -24.73 -12.94 4.85
C LEU A 282 -23.89 -14.15 5.31
N ALA A 283 -24.54 -15.23 5.77
CA ALA A 283 -23.87 -16.46 6.14
C ALA A 283 -23.14 -17.12 4.95
N HIS A 284 -23.79 -17.12 3.78
CA HIS A 284 -23.20 -17.55 2.52
C HIS A 284 -21.95 -16.73 2.15
N ILE A 285 -22.02 -15.40 2.26
CA ILE A 285 -20.87 -14.52 1.96
C ILE A 285 -19.70 -14.81 2.91
N ALA A 286 -19.97 -14.96 4.21
CA ALA A 286 -18.95 -15.27 5.21
C ALA A 286 -18.28 -16.63 4.94
N ALA A 287 -19.06 -17.64 4.56
CA ALA A 287 -18.53 -18.95 4.19
C ALA A 287 -17.63 -18.90 2.94
N TRP A 288 -17.98 -18.09 1.94
CA TRP A 288 -17.10 -17.84 0.79
C TRP A 288 -15.82 -17.09 1.14
N ASP A 289 -15.87 -16.09 2.03
CA ASP A 289 -14.65 -15.44 2.55
C ASP A 289 -13.71 -16.49 3.19
N ARG A 290 -14.24 -17.39 4.03
CA ARG A 290 -13.45 -18.49 4.65
C ARG A 290 -12.91 -19.49 3.63
N TRP A 291 -13.72 -19.85 2.64
CA TRP A 291 -13.30 -20.75 1.59
C TRP A 291 -12.16 -20.13 0.76
N GLU A 292 -12.29 -18.85 0.39
CA GLU A 292 -11.29 -18.12 -0.39
C GLU A 292 -9.99 -17.97 0.41
N GLU A 293 -10.07 -17.54 1.67
CA GLU A 293 -8.92 -17.45 2.58
C GLU A 293 -8.15 -18.77 2.65
N ARG A 294 -8.85 -19.88 2.94
CA ARG A 294 -8.25 -21.21 3.04
C ARG A 294 -7.60 -21.63 1.73
N THR A 295 -8.29 -21.44 0.61
CA THR A 295 -7.82 -21.79 -0.73
C THR A 295 -6.53 -21.04 -1.07
N MET A 296 -6.52 -19.73 -0.81
CA MET A 296 -5.35 -18.87 -1.05
C MET A 296 -4.17 -19.24 -0.13
N ARG A 297 -4.43 -19.58 1.13
CA ARG A 297 -3.40 -20.07 2.06
C ARG A 297 -2.77 -21.38 1.59
N CYS A 298 -3.56 -22.34 1.12
CA CYS A 298 -3.06 -23.59 0.51
C CYS A 298 -2.14 -23.28 -0.69
N MET A 299 -2.53 -22.35 -1.57
CA MET A 299 -1.70 -21.95 -2.71
C MET A 299 -0.35 -21.36 -2.28
N VAL A 300 -0.31 -20.52 -1.23
CA VAL A 300 0.93 -19.95 -0.69
C VAL A 300 1.80 -21.02 -0.03
N ALA A 301 1.19 -22.02 0.61
CA ALA A 301 1.89 -23.16 1.18
C ALA A 301 2.46 -24.13 0.12
N GLY A 302 2.10 -23.95 -1.16
CA GLY A 302 2.47 -24.86 -2.24
C GLY A 302 1.67 -26.17 -2.23
N GLU A 303 0.52 -26.19 -1.56
CA GLU A 303 -0.41 -27.32 -1.51
C GLU A 303 -1.46 -27.21 -2.63
N GLU A 304 -2.00 -28.35 -3.07
CA GLU A 304 -3.05 -28.37 -4.10
C GLU A 304 -4.38 -27.87 -3.51
N PRO A 305 -4.98 -26.79 -4.04
CA PRO A 305 -6.24 -26.27 -3.53
C PRO A 305 -7.43 -27.15 -3.92
N ASP A 306 -8.45 -27.22 -3.06
CA ASP A 306 -9.69 -27.96 -3.33
C ASP A 306 -10.76 -27.06 -3.98
N PHE A 307 -10.96 -27.24 -5.28
CA PHE A 307 -11.97 -26.52 -6.05
C PHE A 307 -13.31 -27.27 -6.19
N SER A 308 -13.56 -28.34 -5.42
CA SER A 308 -14.82 -29.10 -5.47
C SER A 308 -16.05 -28.21 -5.23
N ALA A 309 -15.92 -27.21 -4.36
CA ALA A 309 -16.93 -26.18 -4.10
C ALA A 309 -17.39 -25.41 -5.35
N LEU A 310 -16.53 -25.30 -6.37
CA LEU A 310 -16.84 -24.57 -7.61
C LEU A 310 -17.55 -25.44 -8.67
N GLN A 311 -17.64 -26.76 -8.45
CA GLN A 311 -18.24 -27.69 -9.41
C GLN A 311 -19.78 -27.63 -9.40
N ASP A 312 -20.36 -27.40 -8.22
CA ASP A 312 -21.79 -27.21 -8.00
C ASP A 312 -21.97 -26.08 -6.98
N LEU A 313 -22.07 -24.85 -7.52
CA LEU A 313 -22.21 -23.65 -6.70
C LEU A 313 -23.53 -23.66 -5.93
N ASP A 314 -24.61 -24.19 -6.51
CA ASP A 314 -25.93 -24.22 -5.86
C ASP A 314 -25.92 -25.17 -4.66
N ALA A 315 -25.36 -26.38 -4.83
CA ALA A 315 -25.23 -27.33 -3.72
C ALA A 315 -24.29 -26.81 -2.62
N THR A 316 -23.20 -26.15 -2.99
CA THR A 316 -22.25 -25.55 -2.05
C THR A 316 -22.88 -24.41 -1.27
N ASN A 317 -23.54 -23.48 -1.96
CA ASN A 317 -24.29 -22.37 -1.37
C ASN A 317 -25.35 -22.88 -0.39
N ALA A 318 -26.12 -23.90 -0.77
CA ALA A 318 -27.12 -24.51 0.10
C ALA A 318 -26.48 -25.14 1.35
N ALA A 319 -25.32 -25.79 1.22
CA ALA A 319 -24.59 -26.36 2.36
C ALA A 319 -24.07 -25.26 3.31
N PHE A 320 -23.50 -24.18 2.78
CA PHE A 320 -23.03 -23.04 3.57
C PHE A 320 -24.18 -22.40 4.36
N VAL A 321 -25.32 -22.14 3.72
CA VAL A 321 -26.50 -21.62 4.42
C VAL A 321 -27.02 -22.61 5.45
N ALA A 322 -27.11 -23.90 5.12
CA ALA A 322 -27.62 -24.91 6.04
C ALA A 322 -26.79 -25.01 7.34
N GLU A 323 -25.46 -24.85 7.28
CA GLU A 323 -24.58 -24.86 8.45
C GLU A 323 -24.90 -23.71 9.43
N TRP A 324 -25.36 -22.57 8.91
CA TRP A 324 -25.62 -21.36 9.69
C TRP A 324 -27.10 -21.04 9.90
N ARG A 325 -28.01 -21.85 9.34
CA ARG A 325 -29.45 -21.51 9.30
C ARG A 325 -30.07 -21.31 10.69
N ASP A 326 -29.66 -22.14 11.64
CA ASP A 326 -30.12 -22.10 13.03
C ASP A 326 -29.34 -21.11 13.92
N ARG A 327 -28.33 -20.41 13.38
CA ARG A 327 -27.55 -19.40 14.12
C ARG A 327 -28.30 -18.07 14.19
N SER A 328 -27.97 -17.29 15.23
CA SER A 328 -28.55 -15.95 15.39
C SER A 328 -28.00 -14.99 14.32
N LEU A 329 -28.71 -13.88 14.08
CA LEU A 329 -28.20 -12.81 13.23
C LEU A 329 -26.86 -12.26 13.76
N ALA A 330 -26.72 -12.16 15.09
CA ALA A 330 -25.49 -11.71 15.73
C ALA A 330 -24.31 -12.63 15.41
N ASP A 331 -24.50 -13.95 15.51
CA ASP A 331 -23.46 -14.94 15.18
C ASP A 331 -23.03 -14.84 13.71
N VAL A 332 -23.98 -14.65 12.80
CA VAL A 332 -23.70 -14.53 11.36
C VAL A 332 -22.93 -13.24 11.04
N LEU A 333 -23.31 -12.11 11.65
CA LEU A 333 -22.58 -10.85 11.48
C LEU A 333 -21.18 -10.90 12.08
N ALA A 334 -21.03 -11.54 13.25
CA ALA A 334 -19.73 -11.75 13.87
C ALA A 334 -18.81 -12.62 12.98
N GLU A 335 -19.33 -13.70 12.40
CA GLU A 335 -18.56 -14.53 11.46
C GLU A 335 -18.21 -13.75 10.17
N LEU A 336 -19.16 -13.00 9.61
CA LEU A 336 -18.93 -12.20 8.41
C LEU A 336 -17.79 -11.19 8.62
N GLN A 337 -17.74 -10.55 9.79
CA GLN A 337 -16.65 -9.65 10.15
C GLN A 337 -15.35 -10.41 10.38
N ALA A 338 -15.36 -11.47 11.20
CA ALA A 338 -14.16 -12.23 11.53
C ALA A 338 -13.50 -12.84 10.27
N ALA A 339 -14.29 -13.43 9.38
CA ALA A 339 -13.80 -14.00 8.12
C ALA A 339 -13.05 -12.98 7.27
N ARG A 340 -13.57 -11.76 7.13
CA ARG A 340 -12.91 -10.70 6.35
C ARG A 340 -11.69 -10.14 7.07
N THR A 341 -11.77 -9.89 8.38
CA THR A 341 -10.67 -9.35 9.18
C THR A 341 -9.47 -10.29 9.18
N ASP A 342 -9.68 -11.58 9.43
CA ASP A 342 -8.61 -12.60 9.45
C ASP A 342 -7.93 -12.71 8.08
N TRP A 343 -8.73 -12.72 7.01
CA TRP A 343 -8.22 -12.83 5.64
C TRP A 343 -7.42 -11.60 5.21
N VAL A 344 -7.92 -10.38 5.48
CA VAL A 344 -7.20 -9.14 5.17
C VAL A 344 -5.90 -9.04 5.96
N ALA A 345 -5.91 -9.33 7.26
CA ALA A 345 -4.70 -9.32 8.08
C ALA A 345 -3.64 -10.28 7.54
N TRP A 346 -4.05 -11.46 7.05
CA TRP A 346 -3.15 -12.38 6.38
C TRP A 346 -2.62 -11.83 5.05
N LEU A 347 -3.47 -11.27 4.19
CA LEU A 347 -3.05 -10.65 2.93
C LEU A 347 -2.03 -9.52 3.12
N GLU A 348 -2.19 -8.71 4.16
CA GLU A 348 -1.26 -7.64 4.53
C GLU A 348 0.09 -8.18 5.01
N SER A 349 0.08 -9.32 5.71
CA SER A 349 1.29 -9.97 6.24
C SER A 349 2.18 -10.61 5.16
N LEU A 350 1.63 -10.86 3.96
CA LEU A 350 2.40 -11.48 2.88
C LEU A 350 3.51 -10.55 2.37
N PRO A 351 4.68 -11.09 1.97
CA PRO A 351 5.60 -10.37 1.11
C PRO A 351 4.89 -9.88 -0.15
N VAL A 352 5.24 -8.67 -0.62
CA VAL A 352 4.56 -8.07 -1.77
C VAL A 352 4.72 -8.94 -3.03
N GLU A 353 5.86 -9.60 -3.16
CA GLU A 353 6.15 -10.55 -4.23
C GLU A 353 5.20 -11.75 -4.22
N GLU A 354 4.89 -12.28 -3.04
CA GLU A 354 3.98 -13.42 -2.91
C GLU A 354 2.53 -13.00 -3.21
N PHE A 355 2.14 -11.78 -2.82
CA PHE A 355 0.82 -11.23 -3.14
C PHE A 355 0.60 -11.09 -4.66
N PHE A 356 1.60 -10.57 -5.38
CA PHE A 356 1.55 -10.37 -6.85
C PHE A 356 2.05 -11.55 -7.67
N ARG A 357 2.40 -12.66 -7.02
CA ARG A 357 2.83 -13.87 -7.71
C ARG A 357 1.72 -14.39 -8.61
N ARG A 358 2.06 -14.66 -9.87
CA ARG A 358 1.14 -15.28 -10.82
C ARG A 358 0.83 -16.70 -10.41
N ARG A 359 -0.45 -17.06 -10.41
CA ARG A 359 -0.93 -18.41 -10.09
C ARG A 359 -1.90 -18.86 -11.16
N SER A 360 -1.82 -20.14 -11.54
CA SER A 360 -2.80 -20.73 -12.44
C SER A 360 -3.13 -22.15 -12.01
N TYR A 361 -4.43 -22.44 -11.92
CA TYR A 361 -4.98 -23.74 -11.57
C TYR A 361 -6.10 -24.09 -12.55
N GLY A 362 -6.09 -25.31 -13.09
CA GLY A 362 -7.12 -25.77 -14.03
C GLY A 362 -7.27 -24.90 -15.28
N GLY A 363 -6.24 -24.15 -15.69
CA GLY A 363 -6.29 -23.21 -16.83
C GLY A 363 -6.83 -21.83 -16.51
N TRP A 364 -7.20 -21.55 -15.26
CA TRP A 364 -7.69 -20.25 -14.79
C TRP A 364 -6.58 -19.45 -14.11
N ASP A 365 -6.66 -18.13 -14.19
CA ASP A 365 -5.76 -17.22 -13.48
C ASP A 365 -6.24 -17.04 -12.04
N TRP A 366 -5.43 -17.46 -11.08
CA TRP A 366 -5.66 -17.40 -9.64
C TRP A 366 -4.74 -16.39 -8.95
N SER A 367 -4.15 -15.48 -9.72
CA SER A 367 -3.39 -14.37 -9.16
C SER A 367 -4.34 -13.52 -8.32
N PHE A 368 -3.99 -13.30 -7.05
CA PHE A 368 -4.91 -12.74 -6.04
C PHE A 368 -5.53 -11.42 -6.48
N PHE A 369 -4.71 -10.56 -7.08
CA PHE A 369 -5.10 -9.24 -7.57
C PHE A 369 -5.97 -9.24 -8.85
N ILE A 370 -6.16 -10.40 -9.51
CA ILE A 370 -6.95 -10.52 -10.75
C ILE A 370 -8.29 -11.17 -10.47
N THR A 371 -8.29 -12.33 -9.81
CA THR A 371 -9.48 -13.20 -9.74
C THR A 371 -10.06 -13.25 -8.33
N PRO A 372 -9.40 -13.82 -7.30
CA PRO A 372 -9.92 -13.89 -5.92
C PRO A 372 -10.53 -12.59 -5.38
N LEU A 373 -9.72 -11.54 -5.27
CA LEU A 373 -10.16 -10.30 -4.63
C LEU A 373 -11.26 -9.62 -5.45
N ARG A 374 -11.15 -9.70 -6.79
CA ARG A 374 -12.14 -9.12 -7.69
C ARG A 374 -13.49 -9.80 -7.59
N ILE A 375 -13.51 -11.12 -7.58
CA ILE A 375 -14.73 -11.90 -7.37
C ILE A 375 -15.35 -11.47 -6.04
N GLN A 376 -14.56 -11.39 -4.97
CA GLN A 376 -15.13 -11.16 -3.66
C GLN A 376 -15.69 -9.73 -3.45
N TRP A 377 -15.03 -8.68 -3.97
CA TRP A 377 -15.64 -7.35 -3.91
C TRP A 377 -16.84 -7.21 -4.87
N GLN A 378 -16.84 -7.89 -6.02
CA GLN A 378 -17.98 -7.91 -6.94
C GLN A 378 -19.17 -8.65 -6.34
N HIS A 379 -18.90 -9.69 -5.56
CA HIS A 379 -19.88 -10.48 -4.82
C HIS A 379 -20.57 -9.64 -3.75
N ASP A 380 -19.80 -8.92 -2.91
CA ASP A 380 -20.33 -7.94 -1.95
C ASP A 380 -21.19 -6.87 -2.68
N ALA A 381 -20.69 -6.31 -3.79
CA ALA A 381 -21.40 -5.29 -4.58
C ALA A 381 -22.71 -5.80 -5.21
N GLN A 382 -22.71 -7.03 -5.75
CA GLN A 382 -23.90 -7.66 -6.33
C GLN A 382 -24.98 -7.88 -5.28
N HIS A 383 -24.62 -8.39 -4.10
CA HIS A 383 -25.56 -8.60 -3.01
C HIS A 383 -26.07 -7.28 -2.42
N ALA A 384 -25.23 -6.25 -2.35
CA ALA A 384 -25.67 -4.90 -2.00
C ALA A 384 -26.74 -4.38 -2.98
N ALA A 385 -26.54 -4.57 -4.29
CA ALA A 385 -27.52 -4.18 -5.31
C ALA A 385 -28.82 -4.98 -5.21
N GLN A 386 -28.74 -6.28 -4.90
CA GLN A 386 -29.92 -7.12 -4.68
C GLN A 386 -30.75 -6.67 -3.46
N ILE A 387 -30.09 -6.32 -2.34
CA ILE A 387 -30.79 -5.74 -1.18
C ILE A 387 -31.43 -4.41 -1.56
N ALA A 388 -30.71 -3.52 -2.24
CA ALA A 388 -31.25 -2.24 -2.66
C ALA A 388 -32.52 -2.39 -3.53
N ALA A 389 -32.48 -3.29 -4.52
CA ALA A 389 -33.62 -3.59 -5.38
C ALA A 389 -34.80 -4.21 -4.59
N TRP A 390 -34.51 -5.10 -3.63
CA TRP A 390 -35.52 -5.69 -2.75
C TRP A 390 -36.20 -4.63 -1.88
N ARG A 391 -35.43 -3.70 -1.31
CA ARG A 391 -35.96 -2.57 -0.52
C ARG A 391 -36.90 -1.71 -1.34
N GLU A 392 -36.49 -1.36 -2.55
CA GLU A 392 -37.29 -0.57 -3.48
C GLU A 392 -38.60 -1.28 -3.84
N ALA A 393 -38.52 -2.55 -4.23
CA ALA A 393 -39.68 -3.35 -4.64
C ALA A 393 -40.72 -3.51 -3.51
N ARG A 394 -40.28 -3.59 -2.25
CA ARG A 394 -41.18 -3.69 -1.09
C ARG A 394 -41.60 -2.35 -0.50
N GLY A 395 -41.04 -1.24 -0.99
CA GLY A 395 -41.28 0.08 -0.43
C GLY A 395 -40.89 0.15 1.04
N VAL A 396 -39.78 -0.51 1.41
CA VAL A 396 -39.27 -0.51 2.79
C VAL A 396 -39.01 0.92 3.22
N LYS A 397 -39.70 1.37 4.26
CA LYS A 397 -39.46 2.67 4.89
C LYS A 397 -38.40 2.48 5.95
N GLY A 398 -37.45 3.42 6.02
CA GLY A 398 -36.44 3.40 7.08
C GLY A 398 -37.10 3.55 8.45
N GLU A 399 -36.70 2.70 9.37
CA GLU A 399 -37.01 2.79 10.80
C GLU A 399 -35.74 2.59 11.62
N VAL A 400 -35.85 2.58 12.95
CA VAL A 400 -34.71 2.24 13.81
C VAL A 400 -34.30 0.79 13.53
N GLY A 401 -33.13 0.62 12.92
CA GLY A 401 -32.60 -0.67 12.52
C GLY A 401 -32.12 -1.53 13.70
N HIS A 402 -31.78 -2.78 13.41
CA HIS A 402 -31.27 -3.74 14.40
C HIS A 402 -29.88 -3.35 14.93
N LYS A 403 -29.68 -3.43 16.26
CA LYS A 403 -28.42 -3.07 16.96
C LYS A 403 -27.20 -3.76 16.36
N GLU A 404 -27.27 -5.06 16.13
CA GLU A 404 -26.13 -5.83 15.62
C GLU A 404 -25.72 -5.41 14.21
N VAL A 405 -26.69 -5.01 13.38
CA VAL A 405 -26.40 -4.46 12.04
C VAL A 405 -25.73 -3.09 12.16
N LEU A 406 -26.21 -2.24 13.08
CA LEU A 406 -25.59 -0.94 13.35
C LEU A 406 -24.12 -1.11 13.76
N LEU A 407 -23.83 -2.03 14.69
CA LEU A 407 -22.47 -2.33 15.15
C LEU A 407 -21.58 -2.89 14.04
N ALA A 408 -22.07 -3.88 13.27
CA ALA A 408 -21.33 -4.45 12.14
C ALA A 408 -21.04 -3.40 11.06
N THR A 409 -22.01 -2.53 10.76
CA THR A 409 -21.85 -1.46 9.77
C THR A 409 -20.88 -0.38 10.27
N LEU A 410 -20.93 -0.05 11.57
CA LEU A 410 -20.01 0.88 12.21
C LEU A 410 -18.56 0.36 12.12
N ALA A 411 -18.34 -0.94 12.37
CA ALA A 411 -17.04 -1.58 12.20
C ALA A 411 -16.56 -1.51 10.74
N ALA A 412 -17.40 -1.93 9.79
CA ALA A 412 -17.04 -1.90 8.37
C ALA A 412 -16.79 -0.49 7.82
N ALA A 413 -17.52 0.53 8.29
CA ALA A 413 -17.27 1.92 7.94
C ALA A 413 -15.89 2.40 8.43
N ARG A 414 -15.46 1.98 9.62
CA ARG A 414 -14.13 2.31 10.13
C ARG A 414 -13.04 1.53 9.41
N ASP A 415 -13.27 0.26 9.09
CA ASP A 415 -12.36 -0.51 8.24
C ASP A 415 -12.19 0.16 6.85
N GLU A 416 -13.28 0.65 6.25
CA GLU A 416 -13.25 1.42 5.00
C GLU A 416 -12.41 2.70 5.13
N LEU A 417 -12.61 3.47 6.22
CA LEU A 417 -11.83 4.69 6.50
C LEU A 417 -10.34 4.39 6.70
N LEU A 418 -10.00 3.39 7.52
CA LEU A 418 -8.61 3.04 7.83
C LEU A 418 -7.88 2.47 6.59
N ALA A 419 -8.55 1.63 5.81
CA ALA A 419 -8.00 1.13 4.55
C ALA A 419 -7.80 2.25 3.51
N SER A 420 -8.70 3.23 3.48
CA SER A 420 -8.56 4.42 2.62
C SER A 420 -7.45 5.36 3.11
N ALA A 421 -7.29 5.53 4.43
CA ALA A 421 -6.18 6.28 5.02
C ALA A 421 -4.81 5.67 4.72
N ALA A 422 -4.74 4.34 4.60
CA ALA A 422 -3.51 3.63 4.23
C ALA A 422 -3.06 3.91 2.78
N LEU A 423 -3.91 4.50 1.93
CA LEU A 423 -3.53 4.92 0.58
C LEU A 423 -2.56 6.12 0.62
N ILE A 424 -2.59 6.93 1.68
CA ILE A 424 -1.73 8.09 1.82
C ILE A 424 -0.36 7.67 2.41
N PRO A 425 0.76 7.97 1.72
CA PRO A 425 2.11 7.69 2.22
C PRO A 425 2.36 8.27 3.61
N ALA A 426 3.17 7.59 4.42
CA ALA A 426 3.37 7.94 5.84
C ALA A 426 3.97 9.34 6.03
N ASP A 427 4.90 9.73 5.16
CA ASP A 427 5.56 11.04 5.10
C ASP A 427 4.66 12.15 4.53
N GLU A 428 3.57 11.80 3.86
CA GLU A 428 2.60 12.74 3.28
C GLU A 428 1.40 13.01 4.20
N ARG A 429 1.18 12.22 5.26
CA ARG A 429 -0.05 12.26 6.08
C ARG A 429 -0.36 13.62 6.71
N ALA A 430 0.67 14.43 6.97
CA ALA A 430 0.55 15.74 7.61
C ALA A 430 0.86 16.91 6.66
N THR A 431 1.06 16.64 5.37
CA THR A 431 1.51 17.65 4.39
C THR A 431 0.70 17.65 3.11
N ARG A 432 0.25 16.49 2.63
CA ARG A 432 -0.57 16.37 1.43
C ARG A 432 -2.03 16.70 1.72
N PRO A 433 -2.63 17.67 1.01
CA PRO A 433 -4.07 17.88 1.06
C PRO A 433 -4.82 16.68 0.45
N VAL A 434 -5.84 16.19 1.15
CA VAL A 434 -6.67 15.04 0.76
C VAL A 434 -8.16 15.36 0.76
N CYS A 435 -8.59 16.40 1.48
CA CYS A 435 -9.96 16.88 1.49
C CYS A 435 -9.97 18.42 1.51
N GLY A 436 -10.11 19.04 0.34
CA GLY A 436 -9.87 20.48 0.21
C GLY A 436 -8.44 20.83 0.60
N GLU A 437 -8.26 21.68 1.62
CA GLU A 437 -6.95 22.05 2.15
C GLU A 437 -6.48 21.14 3.30
N TRP A 438 -7.34 20.23 3.77
CA TRP A 438 -7.04 19.38 4.94
C TRP A 438 -6.15 18.21 4.56
N THR A 439 -5.17 17.95 5.42
CA THR A 439 -4.31 16.77 5.34
C THR A 439 -5.01 15.54 5.94
N LEU A 440 -4.45 14.34 5.76
CA LEU A 440 -5.00 13.14 6.41
C LEU A 440 -5.05 13.31 7.93
N LYS A 441 -4.02 13.92 8.54
CA LYS A 441 -4.00 14.22 9.97
C LYS A 441 -5.18 15.10 10.37
N ASP A 442 -5.46 16.14 9.60
CA ASP A 442 -6.57 17.06 9.89
C ASP A 442 -7.93 16.35 9.78
N VAL A 443 -8.13 15.57 8.72
CA VAL A 443 -9.37 14.79 8.51
C VAL A 443 -9.61 13.81 9.66
N LEU A 444 -8.61 13.02 10.05
CA LEU A 444 -8.79 12.04 11.12
C LEU A 444 -8.98 12.68 12.50
N GLY A 445 -8.32 13.80 12.76
CA GLY A 445 -8.55 14.59 13.98
C GLY A 445 -9.97 15.15 14.04
N HIS A 446 -10.46 15.69 12.93
CA HIS A 446 -11.82 16.17 12.79
C HIS A 446 -12.87 15.06 13.01
N VAL A 447 -12.66 13.87 12.41
CA VAL A 447 -13.52 12.70 12.64
C VAL A 447 -13.56 12.32 14.12
N ALA A 448 -12.40 12.31 14.79
CA ALA A 448 -12.31 12.00 16.22
C ALA A 448 -13.05 13.03 17.09
N ASP A 449 -12.96 14.32 16.77
CA ASP A 449 -13.64 15.38 17.54
C ASP A 449 -15.16 15.28 17.44
N TRP A 450 -15.69 15.06 16.24
CA TRP A 450 -17.13 14.85 16.05
C TRP A 450 -17.62 13.56 16.73
N GLU A 451 -16.87 12.45 16.62
CA GLU A 451 -17.22 11.21 17.32
C GLU A 451 -17.19 11.38 18.85
N ARG A 452 -16.28 12.19 19.39
CA ARG A 452 -16.24 12.53 20.83
C ARG A 452 -17.51 13.26 21.28
N VAL A 453 -18.03 14.17 20.47
CA VAL A 453 -19.32 14.85 20.72
C VAL A 453 -20.46 13.83 20.80
N CYS A 454 -20.49 12.85 19.88
CA CYS A 454 -21.46 11.74 19.93
C CYS A 454 -21.39 10.97 21.25
N VAL A 455 -20.18 10.52 21.62
CA VAL A 455 -19.92 9.71 22.81
C VAL A 455 -20.42 10.41 24.06
N GLU A 456 -20.13 11.71 24.20
CA GLU A 456 -20.57 12.47 25.37
C GLU A 456 -22.10 12.54 25.50
N GLY A 457 -22.82 12.83 24.40
CA GLY A 457 -24.28 12.84 24.46
C GLY A 457 -24.87 11.45 24.69
N LEU A 458 -24.36 10.41 24.03
CA LEU A 458 -24.86 9.05 24.19
C LEU A 458 -24.62 8.51 25.62
N ARG A 459 -23.52 8.89 26.29
CA ARG A 459 -23.33 8.58 27.72
C ARG A 459 -24.40 9.19 28.61
N GLN A 460 -24.88 10.38 28.27
CA GLN A 460 -25.96 11.03 29.00
C GLN A 460 -27.30 10.33 28.75
N VAL A 461 -27.58 9.97 27.49
CA VAL A 461 -28.79 9.21 27.11
C VAL A 461 -28.82 7.85 27.79
N ALA A 462 -27.72 7.10 27.75
CA ALA A 462 -27.57 5.80 28.43
C ALA A 462 -27.80 5.91 29.95
N ALA A 463 -27.46 7.06 30.54
CA ALA A 463 -27.72 7.35 31.94
C ALA A 463 -29.13 7.95 32.22
N GLY A 464 -30.04 7.90 31.25
CA GLY A 464 -31.42 8.37 31.36
C GLY A 464 -31.58 9.90 31.40
N ARG A 465 -30.57 10.66 30.94
CA ARG A 465 -30.59 12.12 30.87
C ARG A 465 -30.72 12.57 29.42
N ALA A 466 -31.36 13.74 29.22
CA ALA A 466 -31.32 14.39 27.92
C ALA A 466 -29.87 14.82 27.59
N PRO A 467 -29.39 14.65 26.35
CA PRO A 467 -28.03 15.02 25.99
C PRO A 467 -27.84 16.53 26.08
N GLN A 468 -26.91 16.96 26.92
CA GLN A 468 -26.48 18.35 27.06
C GLN A 468 -25.24 18.59 26.21
N ILE A 469 -25.43 18.60 24.90
CA ILE A 469 -24.40 18.98 23.94
C ILE A 469 -24.62 20.44 23.54
N GLU A 470 -23.52 21.21 23.47
CA GLU A 470 -23.55 22.58 22.97
C GLU A 470 -23.98 22.60 21.49
N HIS A 471 -24.98 23.42 21.17
CA HIS A 471 -25.42 23.58 19.80
C HIS A 471 -24.35 24.33 18.98
N VAL A 472 -23.79 23.65 17.99
CA VAL A 472 -22.82 24.23 17.06
C VAL A 472 -23.57 24.95 15.94
N GLU A 473 -23.73 26.28 16.05
CA GLU A 473 -24.42 27.10 15.04
C GLU A 473 -23.65 27.19 13.72
N ASP A 474 -22.32 27.33 13.80
CA ASP A 474 -21.42 27.40 12.65
C ASP A 474 -20.47 26.19 12.67
N VAL A 475 -20.91 25.11 12.03
CA VAL A 475 -20.16 23.85 11.88
C VAL A 475 -18.81 24.08 11.21
N GLU A 476 -18.74 25.00 10.24
CA GLU A 476 -17.49 25.29 9.53
C GLU A 476 -16.49 26.05 10.41
N ALA A 477 -16.96 27.01 11.22
CA ALA A 477 -16.12 27.67 12.20
C ALA A 477 -15.61 26.69 13.26
N TRP A 478 -16.49 25.83 13.78
CA TRP A 478 -16.12 24.81 14.74
C TRP A 478 -15.06 23.84 14.17
N ASN A 479 -15.25 23.39 12.92
CA ASN A 479 -14.31 22.54 12.21
C ASN A 479 -12.93 23.20 12.08
N ARG A 480 -12.87 24.47 11.64
CA ARG A 480 -11.60 25.21 11.53
C ARG A 480 -10.91 25.36 12.87
N ASP A 481 -11.65 25.70 13.93
CA ASP A 481 -11.08 25.92 15.25
C ASP A 481 -10.51 24.62 15.84
N HIS A 482 -11.18 23.49 15.63
CA HIS A 482 -10.72 22.17 16.11
C HIS A 482 -9.51 21.66 15.31
N VAL A 483 -9.52 21.81 13.98
CA VAL A 483 -8.35 21.48 13.16
C VAL A 483 -7.15 22.36 13.55
N GLU A 484 -7.34 23.66 13.76
CA GLU A 484 -6.26 24.56 14.20
C GLU A 484 -5.73 24.16 15.58
N ALA A 485 -6.59 23.79 16.53
CA ALA A 485 -6.18 23.32 17.85
C ALA A 485 -5.30 22.05 17.78
N ARG A 486 -5.53 21.18 16.78
CA ARG A 486 -4.77 19.95 16.55
C ARG A 486 -3.50 20.14 15.72
N ARG A 487 -3.29 21.31 15.11
CA ARG A 487 -2.22 21.53 14.11
C ARG A 487 -0.83 21.12 14.60
N ASN A 488 -0.51 21.44 15.85
CA ASN A 488 0.79 21.14 16.46
C ASN A 488 0.86 19.76 17.16
N GLN A 489 -0.22 18.98 17.16
CA GLN A 489 -0.19 17.62 17.71
C GLN A 489 0.57 16.68 16.78
N PRO A 490 1.34 15.73 17.35
CA PRO A 490 1.98 14.68 16.59
C PRO A 490 0.94 13.73 15.97
N TRP A 491 1.31 13.09 14.86
CA TRP A 491 0.44 12.14 14.17
C TRP A 491 -0.06 11.02 15.09
N GLU A 492 0.82 10.53 15.96
CA GLU A 492 0.55 9.43 16.89
C GLU A 492 -0.56 9.77 17.89
N GLU A 493 -0.66 11.04 18.31
CA GLU A 493 -1.71 11.52 19.23
C GLU A 493 -3.06 11.59 18.53
N VAL A 494 -3.11 12.15 17.31
CA VAL A 494 -4.33 12.20 16.49
C VAL A 494 -4.83 10.79 16.15
N TRP A 495 -3.90 9.89 15.82
CA TRP A 495 -4.21 8.50 15.53
C TRP A 495 -4.74 7.75 16.76
N ALA A 496 -4.13 7.95 17.93
CA ALA A 496 -4.61 7.39 19.19
C ALA A 496 -6.00 7.92 19.56
N ASP A 497 -6.25 9.22 19.37
CA ASP A 497 -7.55 9.84 19.60
C ASP A 497 -8.65 9.19 18.76
N LEU A 498 -8.43 9.01 17.46
CA LEU A 498 -9.38 8.36 16.54
C LEU A 498 -9.79 6.95 17.00
N HIS A 499 -8.83 6.17 17.50
CA HIS A 499 -9.11 4.83 18.02
C HIS A 499 -9.79 4.87 19.39
N ALA A 500 -9.35 5.76 20.28
CA ALA A 500 -9.91 5.91 21.61
C ALA A 500 -11.37 6.37 21.58
N THR A 501 -11.73 7.29 20.69
CA THR A 501 -13.13 7.75 20.53
C THR A 501 -14.03 6.63 20.02
N ARG A 502 -13.55 5.82 19.07
CA ARG A 502 -14.31 4.65 18.60
C ARG A 502 -14.49 3.61 19.69
N ALA A 503 -13.44 3.31 20.46
CA ALA A 503 -13.54 2.38 21.59
C ALA A 503 -14.59 2.88 22.61
N ALA A 504 -14.55 4.16 22.96
CA ALA A 504 -15.51 4.77 23.87
C ALA A 504 -16.95 4.75 23.33
N LEU A 505 -17.15 4.92 22.02
CA LEU A 505 -18.47 4.78 21.39
C LEU A 505 -18.99 3.34 21.51
N LEU A 506 -18.14 2.35 21.23
CA LEU A 506 -18.50 0.94 21.33
C LEU A 506 -18.86 0.53 22.77
N GLU A 507 -18.11 1.02 23.78
CA GLU A 507 -18.42 0.79 25.19
C GLU A 507 -19.83 1.28 25.55
N VAL A 508 -20.21 2.49 25.09
CA VAL A 508 -21.55 3.03 25.34
C VAL A 508 -22.62 2.18 24.66
N LEU A 509 -22.38 1.81 23.39
CA LEU A 509 -23.33 1.02 22.62
C LEU A 509 -23.48 -0.41 23.14
N GLU A 510 -22.44 -1.00 23.74
CA GLU A 510 -22.51 -2.32 24.37
C GLU A 510 -23.59 -2.35 25.45
N GLU A 511 -23.66 -1.31 26.29
CA GLU A 511 -24.63 -1.19 27.39
C GLU A 511 -26.06 -0.86 26.92
N MET A 512 -26.24 -0.29 25.72
CA MET A 512 -27.56 0.09 25.20
C MET A 512 -28.34 -1.10 24.64
N SER A 513 -29.60 -1.27 25.02
CA SER A 513 -30.51 -2.22 24.40
C SER A 513 -31.06 -1.72 23.06
N GLN A 514 -31.71 -2.60 22.29
CA GLN A 514 -32.46 -2.20 21.08
C GLN A 514 -33.52 -1.12 21.38
N ALA A 515 -34.14 -1.16 22.57
CA ALA A 515 -35.13 -0.18 22.98
C ALA A 515 -34.50 1.18 23.29
N ASP A 516 -33.30 1.19 23.89
CA ASP A 516 -32.57 2.42 24.17
C ASP A 516 -32.13 3.11 22.86
N LEU A 517 -31.74 2.33 21.85
CA LEU A 517 -31.43 2.86 20.51
C LEU A 517 -32.62 3.54 19.84
N ALA A 518 -33.84 3.06 20.11
CA ALA A 518 -35.07 3.59 19.55
C ALA A 518 -35.70 4.72 20.38
N GLN A 519 -35.16 5.00 21.57
CA GLN A 519 -35.69 6.04 22.43
C GLN A 519 -35.48 7.41 21.78
N SER A 520 -36.59 8.13 21.56
CA SER A 520 -36.56 9.49 21.05
C SER A 520 -36.21 10.49 22.14
N PHE A 521 -35.36 11.45 21.80
CA PHE A 521 -35.01 12.60 22.62
C PHE A 521 -34.79 13.83 21.73
N PRO A 522 -34.99 15.05 22.24
CA PRO A 522 -34.59 16.25 21.53
C PRO A 522 -33.06 16.32 21.46
N SER A 523 -32.54 16.69 20.29
CA SER A 523 -31.12 16.95 20.10
C SER A 523 -30.88 18.43 19.82
N PRO A 524 -29.63 18.92 19.87
CA PRO A 524 -29.32 20.28 19.44
C PRO A 524 -29.66 20.54 17.95
N TRP A 525 -29.61 19.50 17.11
CA TRP A 525 -29.75 19.63 15.65
C TRP A 525 -31.16 19.34 15.14
N GLU A 526 -31.86 18.40 15.77
CA GLU A 526 -33.18 17.93 15.38
C GLU A 526 -34.16 17.89 16.57
N PRO A 527 -35.44 18.30 16.38
CA PRO A 527 -36.45 18.31 17.43
C PRO A 527 -36.74 16.94 18.05
N GLU A 528 -36.61 15.86 17.26
CA GLU A 528 -36.73 14.47 17.68
C GLU A 528 -35.63 13.68 16.99
N SER A 529 -34.80 13.00 17.76
CA SER A 529 -33.71 12.15 17.27
C SER A 529 -33.59 10.91 18.15
N THR A 530 -32.87 9.90 17.67
CA THR A 530 -32.61 8.67 18.42
C THR A 530 -31.11 8.41 18.52
N SER A 531 -30.71 7.56 19.45
CA SER A 531 -29.30 7.14 19.53
C SER A 531 -28.88 6.38 18.27
N TYR A 532 -29.80 5.64 17.65
CA TYR A 532 -29.58 5.03 16.34
C TYR A 532 -29.25 6.07 15.26
N ASP A 533 -30.03 7.15 15.16
CA ASP A 533 -29.80 8.21 14.16
C ASP A 533 -28.44 8.89 14.33
N TRP A 534 -28.05 9.14 15.57
CA TRP A 534 -26.74 9.72 15.88
C TRP A 534 -25.62 8.80 15.41
N VAL A 535 -25.59 7.53 15.82
CA VAL A 535 -24.55 6.58 15.38
C VAL A 535 -24.54 6.42 13.86
N ARG A 536 -25.72 6.43 13.23
CA ARG A 536 -25.85 6.39 11.77
C ARG A 536 -25.25 7.61 11.07
N ALA A 537 -25.30 8.79 11.69
CA ALA A 537 -24.61 9.97 11.17
C ALA A 537 -23.08 9.80 11.21
N PHE A 538 -22.52 9.28 12.30
CA PHE A 538 -21.06 9.10 12.43
C PHE A 538 -20.49 7.99 11.56
N LEU A 539 -21.22 6.87 11.36
CA LEU A 539 -20.80 5.89 10.35
C LEU A 539 -20.85 6.49 8.93
N ALA A 540 -21.82 7.36 8.63
CA ALA A 540 -21.90 8.00 7.32
C ALA A 540 -20.74 8.97 7.11
N HIS A 541 -20.33 9.66 8.17
CA HIS A 541 -19.17 10.56 8.21
C HIS A 541 -17.85 9.82 7.95
N ASP A 542 -17.61 8.67 8.60
CA ASP A 542 -16.45 7.80 8.31
C ASP A 542 -16.40 7.45 6.79
N ARG A 543 -17.55 7.09 6.22
CA ARG A 543 -17.66 6.69 4.80
C ARG A 543 -17.52 7.86 3.83
N GLU A 544 -17.99 9.05 4.21
CA GLU A 544 -17.78 10.27 3.44
C GLU A 544 -16.28 10.55 3.27
N HIS A 545 -15.55 10.61 4.38
CA HIS A 545 -14.12 10.86 4.32
C HIS A 545 -13.33 9.69 3.75
N ALA A 546 -13.78 8.44 3.90
CA ALA A 546 -13.18 7.33 3.16
C ALA A 546 -13.25 7.55 1.64
N ARG A 547 -14.36 8.09 1.11
CA ARG A 547 -14.47 8.47 -0.31
C ARG A 547 -13.55 9.64 -0.65
N ASP A 548 -13.42 10.65 0.21
CA ASP A 548 -12.49 11.76 -0.03
C ASP A 548 -11.05 11.27 -0.14
N LEU A 549 -10.63 10.37 0.77
CA LEU A 549 -9.29 9.80 0.78
C LEU A 549 -9.01 8.93 -0.45
N ARG A 550 -9.96 8.09 -0.87
CA ARG A 550 -9.84 7.35 -2.15
C ARG A 550 -9.81 8.31 -3.33
N GLY A 551 -10.66 9.33 -3.31
CA GLY A 551 -10.67 10.40 -4.30
C GLY A 551 -9.34 11.15 -4.35
N ALA A 552 -8.67 11.42 -3.23
CA ALA A 552 -7.33 12.02 -3.24
C ALA A 552 -6.26 11.08 -3.78
N GLY A 553 -6.48 9.77 -3.69
CA GLY A 553 -5.68 8.73 -4.37
C GLY A 553 -6.02 8.55 -5.86
N GLU A 554 -7.25 8.86 -6.29
CA GLU A 554 -7.77 8.63 -7.66
C GLU A 554 -7.90 9.88 -8.55
N ARG A 555 -8.14 11.09 -7.99
CA ARG A 555 -8.38 12.41 -8.66
C ARG A 555 -7.18 12.95 -9.44
N GLU A 556 -6.29 12.05 -9.74
CA GLU A 556 -4.99 12.27 -10.24
C GLU A 556 -4.90 11.44 -11.57
N GLU A 557 -5.86 10.54 -11.90
CA GLU A 557 -6.00 9.93 -13.24
C GLU A 557 -6.76 10.78 -14.29
N ALA A 558 -7.39 11.90 -13.91
CA ALA A 558 -8.31 12.66 -14.78
C ALA A 558 -7.92 14.12 -15.10
N SER A 559 -6.65 14.52 -14.95
CA SER A 559 -6.16 15.82 -15.45
C SER A 559 -5.10 15.69 -16.52
#